data_AF-A0A4R8GFR2-F1
#
_entry.id   AF-A0A4R8GFR2-F1
#
_cell.length_a   1.000
_cell.length_b   1.000
_cell.length_c   1.000
_cell.angle_alpha   90.00
_cell.angle_beta   90.00
_cell.angle_gamma   90.00
#
_symmetry.space_group_name_H-M   'P 1'
#
loop_
_entity.id
_entity.type
_entity.pdbx_description
1 polymer ?
#
loop_
_entity_poly.entity_id
_entity_poly.type
_entity_poly.pdbx_seq_one_letter_code
_entity_poly.pdbx_strand_id
1 'polypeptide(L)'
;MKQAVHFGAGNIGRGFIGALFSQSGYHVTFVDIADEIINQLNEEKQYQVLLAADIQESMTIENVSGLNNLKQENEVIEAIKQADFLTTAIGPNILPRIAPLIAKGLAARAEAGINQKLYVIACENQISATDLLKGYIMEHLDSDVNLAGVSFLNSAVDRIVPIQNNQGSLDVLVEPYHEWVVETTEDIPHIEGMKIVPELAPFIERKLFTVNTGHAVIAYFGYLGGKETIDQTLADEEIYNQVQATLRETGAYLINRYDLNPSEHQKYIDKIIGRFQNAHLNDGVTRVGRSPIRKLGPEDRLVRPALQAQKAGLSYTNLAKAIAAALMFDNREDEEAVKLQDMIQENGVAYVLKEVCGLEDSSELAKEILKQYEALEK
;
A
#
# COMPACT_ATOMS: atom_id res chain seq x y z
N MET A 1 -21.75 0.21 -22.36
CA MET A 1 -21.29 -0.19 -21.01
C MET A 1 -20.12 0.71 -20.65
N LYS A 2 -20.03 1.20 -19.42
CA LYS A 2 -18.90 2.04 -18.98
C LYS A 2 -17.60 1.23 -19.01
N GLN A 3 -16.47 1.89 -19.27
CA GLN A 3 -15.20 1.22 -19.52
C GLN A 3 -14.13 1.68 -18.51
N ALA A 4 -13.47 0.72 -17.88
CA ALA A 4 -12.29 0.96 -17.05
C ALA A 4 -11.09 0.21 -17.62
N VAL A 5 -9.98 0.91 -17.83
CA VAL A 5 -8.69 0.29 -18.18
C VAL A 5 -7.87 0.19 -16.90
N HIS A 6 -7.42 -1.01 -16.54
CA HIS A 6 -6.64 -1.25 -15.34
C HIS A 6 -5.28 -1.86 -15.69
N PHE A 7 -4.21 -1.10 -15.53
CA PHE A 7 -2.85 -1.59 -15.67
C PHE A 7 -2.47 -2.40 -14.42
N GLY A 8 -2.10 -3.66 -14.61
CA GLY A 8 -1.75 -4.61 -13.56
C GLY A 8 -2.83 -5.66 -13.33
N ALA A 9 -2.69 -6.82 -13.95
CA ALA A 9 -3.60 -7.95 -13.78
C ALA A 9 -3.18 -8.86 -12.60
N GLY A 10 -2.33 -8.39 -11.69
CA GLY A 10 -1.92 -9.14 -10.49
C GLY A 10 -2.99 -9.20 -9.39
N ASN A 11 -2.63 -9.73 -8.22
CA ASN A 11 -3.58 -9.97 -7.12
C ASN A 11 -4.25 -8.68 -6.60
N ILE A 12 -3.55 -7.54 -6.57
CA ILE A 12 -4.16 -6.25 -6.18
C ILE A 12 -5.14 -5.77 -7.26
N GLY A 13 -4.76 -5.89 -8.54
CA GLY A 13 -5.65 -5.49 -9.62
C GLY A 13 -6.94 -6.31 -9.66
N ARG A 14 -6.82 -7.64 -9.61
CA ARG A 14 -7.98 -8.55 -9.64
C ARG A 14 -8.74 -8.59 -8.31
N GLY A 15 -8.04 -8.66 -7.19
CA GLY A 15 -8.64 -8.81 -5.86
C GLY A 15 -9.10 -7.50 -5.21
N PHE A 16 -8.81 -6.33 -5.80
CA PHE A 16 -9.19 -5.05 -5.22
C PHE A 16 -9.68 -4.04 -6.26
N ILE A 17 -8.80 -3.35 -6.98
CA ILE A 17 -9.20 -2.17 -7.76
C ILE A 17 -10.10 -2.55 -8.94
N GLY A 18 -9.70 -3.54 -9.74
CA GLY A 18 -10.50 -4.04 -10.86
C GLY A 18 -11.81 -4.69 -10.40
N ALA A 19 -11.79 -5.41 -9.27
CA ALA A 19 -13.02 -5.97 -8.67
C ALA A 19 -14.05 -4.88 -8.35
N LEU A 20 -13.65 -3.80 -7.66
CA LEU A 20 -14.54 -2.69 -7.32
C LEU A 20 -15.14 -2.01 -8.55
N PHE A 21 -14.38 -1.86 -9.63
CA PHE A 21 -14.91 -1.35 -10.91
C PHE A 21 -15.96 -2.28 -11.51
N SER A 22 -15.67 -3.59 -11.57
CA SER A 22 -16.63 -4.59 -12.09
C SER A 22 -17.90 -4.62 -11.25
N GLN A 23 -17.79 -4.60 -9.92
CA GLN A 23 -18.93 -4.52 -8.99
C GLN A 23 -19.74 -3.21 -9.16
N SER A 24 -19.10 -2.17 -9.68
CA SER A 24 -19.74 -0.89 -10.04
C SER A 24 -20.37 -0.88 -11.44
N GLY A 25 -20.41 -2.03 -12.12
CA GLY A 25 -21.01 -2.20 -13.44
C GLY A 25 -20.14 -1.73 -14.62
N TYR A 26 -18.83 -1.61 -14.41
CA TYR A 26 -17.88 -1.31 -15.49
C TYR A 26 -17.42 -2.60 -16.17
N HIS A 27 -17.18 -2.53 -17.48
CA HIS A 27 -16.32 -3.50 -18.14
C HIS A 27 -14.87 -3.15 -17.81
N VAL A 28 -14.11 -4.11 -17.26
CA VAL A 28 -12.72 -3.89 -16.88
C VAL A 28 -11.80 -4.57 -17.88
N THR A 29 -11.02 -3.76 -18.58
CA THR A 29 -9.93 -4.23 -19.45
C THR A 29 -8.62 -4.17 -18.66
N PHE A 30 -8.17 -5.34 -18.20
CA PHE A 30 -6.87 -5.49 -17.58
C PHE A 30 -5.76 -5.40 -18.62
N VAL A 31 -4.68 -4.70 -18.28
CA VAL A 31 -3.51 -4.53 -19.14
C VAL A 31 -2.27 -5.01 -18.37
N ASP A 32 -1.62 -6.07 -18.87
CA ASP A 32 -0.46 -6.68 -18.22
C ASP A 32 0.44 -7.38 -19.25
N ILE A 33 1.67 -7.72 -18.89
CA ILE A 33 2.59 -8.48 -19.74
C ILE A 33 2.44 -10.00 -19.57
N ALA A 34 1.77 -10.45 -18.52
CA ALA A 34 1.60 -11.85 -18.18
C ALA A 34 0.57 -12.55 -19.10
N ASP A 35 1.05 -13.15 -20.19
CA ASP A 35 0.22 -13.84 -21.19
C ASP A 35 -0.76 -14.85 -20.58
N GLU A 36 -0.31 -15.65 -19.61
CA GLU A 36 -1.14 -16.68 -18.99
C GLU A 36 -2.39 -16.07 -18.33
N ILE A 37 -2.21 -15.02 -17.54
CA ILE A 37 -3.30 -14.29 -16.89
C ILE A 37 -4.21 -13.61 -17.93
N ILE A 38 -3.63 -12.97 -18.94
CA ILE A 38 -4.39 -12.27 -19.98
C ILE A 38 -5.24 -13.25 -20.80
N ASN A 39 -4.69 -14.41 -21.16
CA ASN A 39 -5.41 -15.43 -21.91
C ASN A 39 -6.56 -16.02 -21.09
N GLN A 40 -6.31 -16.35 -19.83
CA GLN A 40 -7.35 -16.85 -18.92
C GLN A 40 -8.47 -15.83 -18.72
N LEU A 41 -8.15 -14.55 -18.52
CA LEU A 41 -9.17 -13.49 -18.39
C LEU A 41 -10.08 -13.42 -19.63
N ASN A 42 -9.54 -13.67 -20.82
CA ASN A 42 -10.30 -13.65 -22.06
C ASN A 42 -11.08 -14.94 -22.33
N GLU A 43 -10.58 -16.08 -21.85
CA GLU A 43 -11.25 -17.38 -21.95
C GLU A 43 -12.40 -17.49 -20.94
N GLU A 44 -12.13 -17.22 -19.67
CA GLU A 44 -13.07 -17.38 -18.56
C GLU A 44 -14.02 -16.19 -18.43
N LYS A 45 -13.55 -14.96 -18.72
CA LYS A 45 -14.32 -13.69 -18.62
C LYS A 45 -14.90 -13.38 -17.24
N GLN A 46 -14.51 -14.16 -16.24
CA GLN A 46 -14.88 -14.00 -14.85
C GLN A 46 -13.83 -14.67 -13.95
N TYR A 47 -13.84 -14.37 -12.66
CA TYR A 47 -13.06 -15.05 -11.62
C TYR A 47 -13.68 -14.79 -10.23
N GLN A 48 -13.21 -15.50 -9.20
CA GLN A 48 -13.66 -15.31 -7.83
C GLN A 48 -12.68 -14.48 -7.00
N VAL A 49 -13.21 -13.57 -6.20
CA VAL A 49 -12.49 -12.94 -5.08
C VAL A 49 -12.95 -13.62 -3.80
N LEU A 50 -12.05 -14.36 -3.16
CA LEU A 50 -12.29 -15.11 -1.94
C LEU A 50 -11.95 -14.23 -0.74
N LEU A 51 -12.85 -14.17 0.25
CA LEU A 51 -12.61 -13.42 1.48
C LEU A 51 -11.96 -14.33 2.53
N ALA A 52 -10.80 -13.91 3.04
CA ALA A 52 -10.13 -14.54 4.16
C ALA A 52 -10.91 -14.27 5.46
N ALA A 53 -11.93 -15.06 5.73
CA ALA A 53 -12.80 -14.94 6.91
C ALA A 53 -13.30 -16.33 7.35
N ASP A 54 -13.81 -16.42 8.58
CA ASP A 54 -14.35 -17.68 9.14
C ASP A 54 -15.49 -18.27 8.30
N ILE A 55 -16.30 -17.39 7.72
CA ILE A 55 -17.27 -17.76 6.69
C ILE A 55 -16.60 -17.47 5.36
N GLN A 56 -16.36 -18.53 4.59
CA GLN A 56 -15.72 -18.44 3.28
C GLN A 56 -16.71 -17.81 2.28
N GLU A 57 -16.78 -16.49 2.30
CA GLU A 57 -17.53 -15.69 1.35
C GLU A 57 -16.69 -15.48 0.08
N SER A 58 -17.37 -15.44 -1.06
CA SER A 58 -16.72 -15.16 -2.34
C SER A 58 -17.56 -14.22 -3.17
N MET A 59 -16.89 -13.39 -3.96
CA MET A 59 -17.50 -12.47 -4.90
C MET A 59 -17.14 -12.93 -6.32
N THR A 60 -18.13 -13.14 -7.18
CA THR A 60 -17.88 -13.37 -8.61
C THR A 60 -17.65 -12.03 -9.30
N ILE A 61 -16.52 -11.91 -9.97
CA ILE A 61 -16.15 -10.75 -10.78
C ILE A 61 -16.38 -11.10 -12.23
N GLU A 62 -17.25 -10.37 -12.90
CA GLU A 62 -17.64 -10.58 -14.31
C GLU A 62 -17.31 -9.35 -15.15
N ASN A 63 -17.60 -9.40 -16.46
CA ASN A 63 -17.38 -8.29 -17.40
C ASN A 63 -15.91 -7.84 -17.44
N VAL A 64 -15.01 -8.82 -17.51
CA VAL A 64 -13.57 -8.58 -17.58
C VAL A 64 -12.97 -9.07 -18.90
N SER A 65 -11.86 -8.46 -19.29
CA SER A 65 -11.03 -8.90 -20.41
C SER A 65 -9.58 -8.50 -20.17
N GLY A 66 -8.65 -9.04 -20.96
CA GLY A 66 -7.23 -8.75 -20.85
C GLY A 66 -6.60 -8.33 -22.18
N LEU A 67 -5.63 -7.41 -22.12
CA LEU A 67 -4.76 -7.04 -23.23
C LEU A 67 -3.29 -7.15 -22.81
N ASN A 68 -2.46 -7.79 -23.65
CA ASN A 68 -1.02 -7.81 -23.43
C ASN A 68 -0.36 -6.58 -24.05
N ASN A 69 0.12 -5.64 -23.23
CA ASN A 69 0.67 -4.37 -23.73
C ASN A 69 2.00 -4.49 -24.50
N LEU A 70 2.68 -5.64 -24.47
CA LEU A 70 3.85 -5.88 -25.33
C LEU A 70 3.47 -6.36 -26.74
N LYS A 71 2.24 -6.86 -26.91
CA LYS A 71 1.79 -7.51 -28.16
C LYS A 71 0.62 -6.78 -28.82
N GLN A 72 -0.17 -6.07 -28.03
CA GLN A 72 -1.46 -5.49 -28.40
C GLN A 72 -1.48 -3.98 -28.10
N GLU A 73 -0.39 -3.28 -28.45
CA GLU A 73 -0.22 -1.85 -28.15
C GLU A 73 -1.39 -1.01 -28.69
N ASN A 74 -1.81 -1.27 -29.93
CA ASN A 74 -2.88 -0.54 -30.59
C ASN A 74 -4.24 -0.77 -29.91
N GLU A 75 -4.52 -1.98 -29.48
CA GLU A 75 -5.75 -2.33 -28.77
C GLU A 75 -5.80 -1.68 -27.38
N VAL A 76 -4.66 -1.54 -26.70
CA VAL A 76 -4.58 -0.77 -25.45
C VAL A 76 -4.84 0.72 -25.70
N ILE A 77 -4.29 1.30 -26.77
CA ILE A 77 -4.56 2.67 -27.19
C ILE A 77 -6.06 2.88 -27.45
N GLU A 78 -6.70 1.96 -28.19
CA GLU A 78 -8.14 2.01 -28.43
C GLU A 78 -8.97 1.85 -27.15
N ALA A 79 -8.54 1.00 -26.21
CA ALA A 79 -9.20 0.87 -24.92
C ALA A 79 -9.12 2.18 -24.10
N ILE A 80 -7.96 2.85 -24.08
CA ILE A 80 -7.79 4.15 -23.40
C ILE A 80 -8.68 5.24 -24.02
N LYS A 81 -8.85 5.25 -25.35
CA LYS A 81 -9.74 6.19 -26.05
C LYS A 81 -11.20 6.05 -25.60
N GLN A 82 -11.64 4.86 -25.23
CA GLN A 82 -13.03 4.60 -24.81
C GLN A 82 -13.22 4.60 -23.28
N ALA A 83 -12.14 4.65 -22.50
CA ALA A 83 -12.21 4.56 -21.04
C ALA A 83 -12.85 5.79 -20.39
N ASP A 84 -13.60 5.53 -19.33
CA ASP A 84 -14.03 6.53 -18.34
C ASP A 84 -12.99 6.65 -17.20
N PHE A 85 -12.35 5.53 -16.86
CA PHE A 85 -11.29 5.43 -15.86
C PHE A 85 -10.06 4.71 -16.40
N LEU A 86 -8.89 5.19 -16.02
CA LEU A 86 -7.61 4.51 -16.20
C LEU A 86 -6.96 4.40 -14.82
N THR A 87 -6.72 3.17 -14.37
CA THR A 87 -6.12 2.91 -13.06
C THR A 87 -4.89 2.01 -13.16
N THR A 88 -4.03 2.05 -12.14
CA THR A 88 -2.81 1.21 -12.08
C THR A 88 -2.66 0.54 -10.72
N ALA A 89 -2.15 -0.69 -10.70
CA ALA A 89 -1.64 -1.37 -9.50
C ALA A 89 -0.46 -2.29 -9.89
N ILE A 90 0.65 -1.69 -10.30
CA ILE A 90 1.81 -2.37 -10.93
C ILE A 90 3.12 -2.17 -10.18
N GLY A 91 3.11 -1.41 -9.10
CA GLY A 91 4.29 -0.97 -8.38
C GLY A 91 4.85 0.35 -8.93
N PRO A 92 5.26 1.29 -8.07
CA PRO A 92 5.67 2.64 -8.47
C PRO A 92 6.86 2.64 -9.46
N ASN A 93 7.78 1.68 -9.33
CA ASN A 93 8.94 1.55 -10.21
C ASN A 93 8.58 1.14 -11.65
N ILE A 94 7.36 0.67 -11.89
CA ILE A 94 6.87 0.28 -13.21
C ILE A 94 6.10 1.43 -13.89
N LEU A 95 5.65 2.45 -13.14
CA LEU A 95 4.93 3.61 -13.69
C LEU A 95 5.67 4.29 -14.87
N PRO A 96 7.00 4.53 -14.83
CA PRO A 96 7.71 5.12 -15.97
C PRO A 96 7.66 4.23 -17.22
N ARG A 97 7.54 2.90 -17.07
CA ARG A 97 7.54 1.95 -18.19
C ARG A 97 6.22 1.92 -18.95
N ILE A 98 5.10 2.19 -18.27
CA ILE A 98 3.77 2.24 -18.89
C ILE A 98 3.39 3.63 -19.38
N ALA A 99 4.03 4.69 -18.85
CA ALA A 99 3.73 6.07 -19.19
C ALA A 99 3.78 6.39 -20.70
N PRO A 100 4.75 5.88 -21.50
CA PRO A 100 4.76 6.09 -22.95
C PRO A 100 3.50 5.56 -23.65
N LEU A 101 2.99 4.41 -23.21
CA LEU A 101 1.79 3.81 -23.81
C LEU A 101 0.53 4.61 -23.43
N ILE A 102 0.45 5.07 -22.18
CA ILE A 102 -0.66 5.93 -21.76
C ILE A 102 -0.61 7.26 -22.53
N ALA A 103 0.57 7.86 -22.71
CA ALA A 103 0.75 9.06 -23.51
C ALA A 103 0.22 8.88 -24.94
N LYS A 104 0.59 7.78 -25.63
CA LYS A 104 0.02 7.45 -26.95
C LYS A 104 -1.52 7.34 -26.92
N GLY A 105 -2.08 6.70 -25.90
CA GLY A 105 -3.53 6.60 -25.70
C GLY A 105 -4.22 7.95 -25.53
N LEU A 106 -3.62 8.85 -24.74
CA LEU A 106 -4.14 10.20 -24.52
C LEU A 106 -4.02 11.08 -25.76
N ALA A 107 -2.90 11.00 -26.49
CA ALA A 107 -2.72 11.70 -27.76
C ALA A 107 -3.76 11.25 -28.79
N ALA A 108 -3.94 9.93 -28.98
CA ALA A 108 -4.94 9.38 -29.89
C ALA A 108 -6.38 9.74 -29.48
N ARG A 109 -6.65 9.90 -28.18
CA ARG A 109 -7.93 10.39 -27.65
C ARG A 109 -8.17 11.85 -28.03
N ALA A 110 -7.15 12.70 -27.88
CA ALA A 110 -7.21 14.11 -28.24
C ALA A 110 -7.36 14.32 -29.76
N GLU A 111 -6.58 13.59 -30.57
CA GLU A 111 -6.67 13.60 -32.04
C GLU A 111 -8.07 13.20 -32.55
N ALA A 112 -8.69 12.23 -31.89
CA ALA A 112 -10.05 11.80 -32.20
C ALA A 112 -11.15 12.78 -31.72
N GLY A 113 -10.78 13.88 -31.05
CA GLY A 113 -11.72 14.89 -30.53
C GLY A 113 -12.63 14.36 -29.40
N ILE A 114 -12.19 13.32 -28.69
CA ILE A 114 -12.95 12.69 -27.60
C ILE A 114 -12.81 13.55 -26.34
N ASN A 115 -13.85 14.31 -26.02
CA ASN A 115 -13.87 15.26 -24.91
C ASN A 115 -14.54 14.72 -23.63
N GLN A 116 -15.03 13.47 -23.65
CA GLN A 116 -15.55 12.80 -22.45
C GLN A 116 -14.46 12.74 -21.38
N LYS A 117 -14.84 12.91 -20.11
CA LYS A 117 -13.91 12.87 -18.99
C LYS A 117 -13.23 11.51 -18.88
N LEU A 118 -11.92 11.52 -18.66
CA LEU A 118 -11.10 10.37 -18.30
C LEU A 118 -10.45 10.64 -16.94
N TYR A 119 -10.69 9.77 -15.96
CA TYR A 119 -10.09 9.87 -14.63
C TYR A 119 -8.91 8.89 -14.53
N VAL A 120 -7.70 9.44 -14.37
CA VAL A 120 -6.46 8.67 -14.21
C VAL A 120 -6.13 8.57 -12.72
N ILE A 121 -6.01 7.35 -12.18
CA ILE A 121 -5.80 7.11 -10.74
C ILE A 121 -4.77 5.97 -10.55
N ALA A 122 -3.55 6.32 -10.17
CA ALA A 122 -2.56 5.33 -9.76
C ALA A 122 -2.86 4.83 -8.34
N CYS A 123 -3.18 3.55 -8.21
CA CYS A 123 -3.57 2.87 -6.97
C CYS A 123 -2.37 2.09 -6.41
N GLU A 124 -1.29 2.81 -6.14
CA GLU A 124 0.00 2.25 -5.73
C GLU A 124 0.24 2.42 -4.22
N ASN A 125 1.11 1.59 -3.65
CA ASN A 125 1.64 1.81 -2.29
C ASN A 125 2.73 2.90 -2.30
N GLN A 126 2.40 4.08 -2.81
CA GLN A 126 3.28 5.23 -3.01
C GLN A 126 2.49 6.53 -2.83
N ILE A 127 3.03 7.49 -2.07
CA ILE A 127 2.45 8.81 -1.91
C ILE A 127 2.53 9.55 -3.26
N SER A 128 1.42 10.21 -3.64
CA SER A 128 1.31 10.99 -4.87
C SER A 128 1.64 10.19 -6.15
N ALA A 129 1.28 8.91 -6.16
CA ALA A 129 1.57 8.01 -7.28
C ALA A 129 0.99 8.52 -8.62
N THR A 130 -0.19 9.14 -8.59
CA THR A 130 -0.81 9.66 -9.82
C THR A 130 -0.08 10.90 -10.33
N ASP A 131 0.40 11.77 -9.45
CA ASP A 131 1.24 12.90 -9.86
C ASP A 131 2.57 12.45 -10.46
N LEU A 132 3.19 11.41 -9.89
CA LEU A 132 4.40 10.80 -10.47
C LEU A 132 4.10 10.23 -11.85
N LEU A 133 3.03 9.45 -11.99
CA LEU A 133 2.58 8.90 -13.26
C LEU A 133 2.30 10.01 -14.29
N LYS A 134 1.62 11.08 -13.87
CA LYS A 134 1.38 12.27 -14.72
C LYS A 134 2.70 12.87 -15.19
N GLY A 135 3.67 13.06 -14.31
CA GLY A 135 5.01 13.54 -14.67
C GLY A 135 5.62 12.70 -15.80
N TYR A 136 5.67 11.39 -15.62
CA TYR A 136 6.19 10.47 -16.65
C TYR A 136 5.38 10.49 -17.95
N ILE A 137 4.05 10.61 -17.90
CA ILE A 137 3.21 10.71 -19.10
C ILE A 137 3.53 11.99 -19.88
N MET A 138 3.70 13.11 -19.19
CA MET A 138 3.97 14.41 -19.82
C MET A 138 5.35 14.46 -20.51
N GLU A 139 6.32 13.65 -20.06
CA GLU A 139 7.62 13.49 -20.76
C GLU A 139 7.48 12.85 -22.15
N HIS A 140 6.36 12.18 -22.41
CA HIS A 140 6.09 11.45 -23.65
C HIS A 140 4.94 12.04 -24.48
N LEU A 141 4.38 13.17 -24.07
CA LEU A 141 3.33 13.88 -24.79
C LEU A 141 3.89 15.14 -25.47
N ASP A 142 3.46 15.36 -26.71
CA ASP A 142 3.70 16.64 -27.38
C ASP A 142 2.93 17.76 -26.65
N SER A 143 3.50 18.96 -26.65
CA SER A 143 3.01 20.08 -25.84
C SER A 143 1.68 20.68 -26.32
N ASP A 144 1.23 20.33 -27.52
CA ASP A 144 -0.02 20.75 -28.13
C ASP A 144 -1.18 19.75 -27.90
N VAL A 145 -0.91 18.58 -27.31
CA VAL A 145 -1.95 17.60 -26.97
C VAL A 145 -2.90 18.17 -25.92
N ASN A 146 -4.19 18.28 -26.28
CA ASN A 146 -5.22 18.82 -25.39
C ASN A 146 -5.68 17.77 -24.35
N LEU A 147 -5.35 17.99 -23.08
CA LEU A 147 -5.75 17.14 -21.96
C LEU A 147 -6.91 17.72 -21.13
N ALA A 148 -7.68 18.69 -21.63
CA ALA A 148 -8.77 19.32 -20.87
C ALA A 148 -9.84 18.32 -20.35
N GLY A 149 -9.99 17.18 -21.03
CA GLY A 149 -10.87 16.07 -20.61
C GLY A 149 -10.24 15.08 -19.63
N VAL A 150 -8.99 15.25 -19.19
CA VAL A 150 -8.27 14.27 -18.37
C VAL A 150 -8.03 14.82 -16.97
N SER A 151 -8.51 14.11 -15.96
CA SER A 151 -8.29 14.44 -14.55
C SER A 151 -7.37 13.41 -13.92
N PHE A 152 -6.26 13.87 -13.35
CA PHE A 152 -5.30 13.03 -12.62
C PHE A 152 -5.58 13.16 -11.13
N LEU A 153 -6.04 12.09 -10.50
CA LEU A 153 -6.47 12.09 -9.10
C LEU A 153 -5.57 11.16 -8.29
N ASN A 154 -4.94 11.70 -7.23
CA ASN A 154 -4.18 10.85 -6.31
C ASN A 154 -5.12 9.95 -5.51
N SER A 155 -4.57 8.85 -5.02
CA SER A 155 -5.30 7.93 -4.16
C SER A 155 -4.46 7.42 -2.99
N ALA A 156 -5.15 6.93 -1.96
CA ALA A 156 -4.60 6.08 -0.93
C ALA A 156 -5.37 4.77 -0.93
N VAL A 157 -4.64 3.65 -0.95
CA VAL A 157 -5.22 2.31 -1.02
C VAL A 157 -4.69 1.43 0.11
N ASP A 158 -5.58 0.64 0.70
CA ASP A 158 -5.25 -0.32 1.75
C ASP A 158 -6.11 -1.58 1.65
N ARG A 159 -5.47 -2.69 1.32
CA ARG A 159 -6.02 -4.04 1.40
C ARG A 159 -4.87 -5.02 1.53
N ILE A 160 -4.93 -5.91 2.52
CA ILE A 160 -4.00 -7.01 2.68
C ILE A 160 -4.41 -8.12 1.72
N VAL A 161 -3.48 -8.45 0.84
CA VAL A 161 -3.58 -9.55 -0.09
C VAL A 161 -2.37 -10.46 0.17
N PRO A 162 -2.56 -11.62 0.82
CA PRO A 162 -1.45 -12.47 1.21
C PRO A 162 -0.76 -13.05 -0.03
N ILE A 163 0.48 -13.52 0.17
CA ILE A 163 1.13 -14.37 -0.84
C ILE A 163 0.29 -15.63 -0.96
N GLN A 164 -0.06 -15.97 -2.19
CA GLN A 164 -0.94 -17.08 -2.50
C GLN A 164 -0.45 -17.72 -3.78
N ASN A 165 -0.53 -19.06 -3.81
CA ASN A 165 -0.29 -19.82 -5.01
C ASN A 165 -1.64 -20.31 -5.51
N ASN A 166 -2.15 -19.66 -6.55
CA ASN A 166 -3.47 -19.95 -7.09
C ASN A 166 -3.42 -21.09 -8.11
N GLN A 167 -2.28 -21.77 -8.28
CA GLN A 167 -2.08 -22.92 -9.18
C GLN A 167 -2.57 -22.66 -10.62
N GLY A 168 -2.39 -21.42 -11.09
CA GLY A 168 -2.87 -21.00 -12.41
C GLY A 168 -4.33 -20.54 -12.44
N SER A 169 -5.05 -20.47 -11.32
CA SER A 169 -6.37 -19.85 -11.24
C SER A 169 -6.28 -18.32 -11.20
N LEU A 170 -7.26 -17.66 -11.81
CA LEU A 170 -7.47 -16.21 -11.71
C LEU A 170 -7.97 -15.77 -10.33
N ASP A 171 -8.55 -16.69 -9.56
CA ASP A 171 -9.14 -16.38 -8.25
C ASP A 171 -8.12 -15.71 -7.33
N VAL A 172 -8.59 -14.85 -6.42
CA VAL A 172 -7.70 -14.15 -5.48
C VAL A 172 -8.30 -14.17 -4.08
N LEU A 173 -7.52 -14.65 -3.11
CA LEU A 173 -7.79 -14.52 -1.68
C LEU A 173 -7.37 -13.13 -1.19
N VAL A 174 -8.28 -12.43 -0.52
CA VAL A 174 -8.05 -11.10 0.03
C VAL A 174 -8.67 -10.97 1.42
N GLU A 175 -8.18 -10.04 2.24
CA GLU A 175 -8.91 -9.72 3.46
C GLU A 175 -10.28 -9.06 3.14
N PRO A 176 -11.28 -9.19 4.03
CA PRO A 176 -12.57 -8.52 3.88
C PRO A 176 -12.46 -6.99 3.90
N TYR A 177 -11.56 -6.45 4.72
CA TYR A 177 -11.36 -5.01 4.82
C TYR A 177 -10.69 -4.45 3.56
N HIS A 178 -11.20 -3.33 3.07
CA HIS A 178 -10.51 -2.51 2.11
C HIS A 178 -10.79 -1.03 2.35
N GLU A 179 -9.86 -0.17 1.96
CA GLU A 179 -10.03 1.27 1.95
C GLU A 179 -9.40 1.83 0.67
N TRP A 180 -10.20 2.48 -0.16
CA TRP A 180 -9.74 3.21 -1.34
C TRP A 180 -10.24 4.64 -1.25
N VAL A 181 -9.32 5.58 -1.13
CA VAL A 181 -9.61 7.00 -0.97
C VAL A 181 -9.02 7.76 -2.16
N VAL A 182 -9.79 8.64 -2.78
CA VAL A 182 -9.37 9.46 -3.93
C VAL A 182 -9.51 10.94 -3.59
N GLU A 183 -8.47 11.71 -3.88
CA GLU A 183 -8.44 13.16 -3.70
C GLU A 183 -9.12 13.84 -4.87
N THR A 184 -10.28 14.46 -4.65
CA THR A 184 -10.86 15.36 -5.64
C THR A 184 -11.96 16.22 -5.04
N THR A 185 -12.16 17.40 -5.64
CA THR A 185 -13.36 18.24 -5.46
C THR A 185 -14.28 18.19 -6.68
N GLU A 186 -13.86 17.51 -7.75
CA GLU A 186 -14.70 17.25 -8.92
C GLU A 186 -15.81 16.24 -8.58
N ASP A 187 -16.98 16.42 -9.18
CA ASP A 187 -18.01 15.38 -9.19
C ASP A 187 -17.59 14.30 -10.19
N ILE A 188 -17.33 13.09 -9.68
CA ILE A 188 -16.86 11.96 -10.48
C ILE A 188 -17.83 10.77 -10.32
N PRO A 189 -17.94 9.88 -11.32
CA PRO A 189 -18.81 8.72 -11.22
C PRO A 189 -18.54 7.89 -9.97
N HIS A 190 -19.60 7.52 -9.25
CA HIS A 190 -19.50 6.66 -8.07
C HIS A 190 -18.95 5.28 -8.44
N ILE A 191 -17.96 4.84 -7.66
CA ILE A 191 -17.40 3.48 -7.66
C ILE A 191 -17.60 2.90 -6.26
N GLU A 192 -18.09 1.67 -6.19
CA GLU A 192 -18.24 0.89 -4.97
C GLU A 192 -16.89 0.79 -4.25
N GLY A 193 -16.91 0.90 -2.92
CA GLY A 193 -15.70 0.91 -2.09
C GLY A 193 -14.79 2.15 -2.21
N MET A 194 -15.02 3.08 -3.15
CA MET A 194 -14.22 4.30 -3.33
C MET A 194 -14.78 5.46 -2.50
N LYS A 195 -13.95 6.05 -1.65
CA LYS A 195 -14.25 7.26 -0.88
C LYS A 195 -13.60 8.48 -1.53
N ILE A 196 -14.38 9.53 -1.77
CA ILE A 196 -13.88 10.82 -2.24
C ILE A 196 -13.61 11.74 -1.06
N VAL A 197 -12.47 12.41 -1.04
CA VAL A 197 -12.09 13.38 -0.02
C VAL A 197 -11.44 14.61 -0.66
N PRO A 198 -11.53 15.78 -0.02
CA PRO A 198 -10.87 16.99 -0.53
C PRO A 198 -9.35 16.98 -0.28
N GLU A 199 -8.85 16.19 0.67
CA GLU A 199 -7.44 16.11 1.02
C GLU A 199 -7.06 14.68 1.45
N LEU A 200 -5.99 14.13 0.87
CA LEU A 200 -5.52 12.78 1.18
C LEU A 200 -4.56 12.66 2.36
N ALA A 201 -3.85 13.74 2.71
CA ALA A 201 -2.78 13.70 3.71
C ALA A 201 -3.20 13.03 5.04
N PRO A 202 -4.39 13.30 5.62
CA PRO A 202 -4.83 12.63 6.84
C PRO A 202 -4.97 11.10 6.67
N PHE A 203 -5.45 10.63 5.51
CA PHE A 203 -5.65 9.21 5.25
C PHE A 203 -4.34 8.47 5.02
N ILE A 204 -3.43 9.08 4.26
CA ILE A 204 -2.09 8.55 4.00
C ILE A 204 -1.33 8.38 5.32
N GLU A 205 -1.24 9.45 6.12
CA GLU A 205 -0.47 9.40 7.36
C GLU A 205 -1.15 8.51 8.41
N ARG A 206 -2.48 8.53 8.51
CA ARG A 206 -3.22 7.60 9.38
C ARG A 206 -2.94 6.14 9.04
N LYS A 207 -2.95 5.78 7.75
CA LYS A 207 -2.62 4.41 7.30
C LYS A 207 -1.16 4.07 7.58
N LEU A 208 -0.23 4.96 7.27
CA LEU A 208 1.20 4.76 7.54
C LEU A 208 1.46 4.56 9.04
N PHE A 209 0.86 5.37 9.90
CA PHE A 209 1.15 5.41 11.34
C PHE A 209 0.31 4.43 12.17
N THR A 210 -0.71 3.82 11.56
CA THR A 210 -1.54 2.81 12.24
C THR A 210 -1.33 1.44 11.63
N VAL A 211 -1.60 1.29 10.33
CA VAL A 211 -1.52 -0.01 9.64
C VAL A 211 -0.06 -0.41 9.45
N ASN A 212 0.74 0.43 8.78
CA ASN A 212 2.12 0.06 8.49
C ASN A 212 2.96 -0.03 9.78
N THR A 213 2.81 0.93 10.69
CA THR A 213 3.48 0.89 12.01
C THR A 213 3.07 -0.35 12.79
N GLY A 214 1.76 -0.58 12.99
CA GLY A 214 1.27 -1.73 13.75
C GLY A 214 1.78 -3.04 13.18
N HIS A 215 1.70 -3.22 11.86
CA HIS A 215 2.13 -4.45 11.21
C HIS A 215 3.65 -4.69 11.37
N ALA A 216 4.47 -3.65 11.26
CA ALA A 216 5.91 -3.75 11.49
C ALA A 216 6.25 -4.02 12.96
N VAL A 217 5.58 -3.36 13.89
CA VAL A 217 5.74 -3.55 15.34
C VAL A 217 5.45 -5.01 15.71
N ILE A 218 4.33 -5.55 15.23
CA ILE A 218 3.97 -6.96 15.46
C ILE A 218 5.04 -7.88 14.88
N ALA A 219 5.47 -7.65 13.64
CA ALA A 219 6.49 -8.49 13.00
C ALA A 219 7.80 -8.54 13.77
N TYR A 220 8.32 -7.39 14.24
CA TYR A 220 9.59 -7.35 14.95
C TYR A 220 9.51 -7.95 16.35
N PHE A 221 8.44 -7.67 17.12
CA PHE A 221 8.26 -8.34 18.41
C PHE A 221 7.95 -9.83 18.25
N GLY A 222 7.21 -10.22 17.22
CA GLY A 222 6.95 -11.62 16.88
C GLY A 222 8.23 -12.37 16.52
N TYR A 223 9.11 -11.74 15.73
CA TYR A 223 10.42 -12.29 15.40
C TYR A 223 11.28 -12.53 16.65
N LEU A 224 11.38 -11.53 17.54
CA LEU A 224 12.11 -11.69 18.81
C LEU A 224 11.46 -12.72 19.75
N GLY A 225 10.13 -12.83 19.71
CA GLY A 225 9.37 -13.81 20.47
C GLY A 225 9.31 -15.22 19.84
N GLY A 226 10.02 -15.45 18.73
CA GLY A 226 10.05 -16.74 18.03
C GLY A 226 8.69 -17.18 17.46
N LYS A 227 7.80 -16.24 17.16
CA LYS A 227 6.47 -16.48 16.57
C LYS A 227 6.58 -16.62 15.06
N GLU A 228 5.76 -17.45 14.44
CA GLU A 228 5.83 -17.66 12.98
C GLU A 228 5.01 -16.63 12.22
N THR A 229 3.81 -16.30 12.72
CA THR A 229 2.85 -15.44 12.01
C THR A 229 2.37 -14.26 12.86
N ILE A 230 1.78 -13.26 12.19
CA ILE A 230 1.25 -12.04 12.80
C ILE A 230 0.10 -12.34 13.77
N ASP A 231 -0.81 -13.25 13.41
CA ASP A 231 -1.94 -13.66 14.26
C ASP A 231 -1.46 -14.40 15.52
N GLN A 232 -0.50 -15.33 15.38
CA GLN A 232 0.13 -16.02 16.51
C GLN A 232 0.87 -15.05 17.43
N THR A 233 1.48 -14.01 16.87
CA THR A 233 2.14 -12.97 17.64
C THR A 233 1.15 -12.18 18.49
N LEU A 234 -0.02 -11.84 17.93
CA LEU A 234 -1.08 -11.12 18.65
C LEU A 234 -1.87 -11.99 19.64
N ALA A 235 -1.70 -13.31 19.62
CA ALA A 235 -2.20 -14.19 20.67
C ALA A 235 -1.38 -14.09 21.97
N ASP A 236 -0.19 -13.49 21.92
CA ASP A 236 0.63 -13.17 23.08
C ASP A 236 0.16 -11.86 23.73
N GLU A 237 -0.34 -11.94 24.96
CA GLU A 237 -0.95 -10.79 25.64
C GLU A 237 0.05 -9.64 25.88
N GLU A 238 1.33 -9.95 26.13
CA GLU A 238 2.36 -8.93 26.34
C GLU A 238 2.63 -8.16 25.04
N ILE A 239 2.78 -8.89 23.92
CA ILE A 239 3.01 -8.27 22.62
C ILE A 239 1.76 -7.51 22.15
N TYR A 240 0.56 -8.06 22.37
CA TYR A 240 -0.70 -7.37 22.08
C TYR A 240 -0.78 -6.01 22.78
N ASN A 241 -0.49 -5.98 24.09
CA ASN A 241 -0.50 -4.76 24.88
C ASN A 241 0.58 -3.77 24.42
N GLN A 242 1.76 -4.27 24.05
CA GLN A 242 2.84 -3.45 23.49
C GLN A 242 2.44 -2.80 22.17
N VAL A 243 1.78 -3.55 21.26
CA VAL A 243 1.28 -3.04 19.98
C VAL A 243 0.20 -1.98 20.20
N GLN A 244 -0.76 -2.24 21.10
CA GLN A 244 -1.76 -1.23 21.46
C GLN A 244 -1.13 0.05 22.02
N ALA A 245 -0.11 -0.07 22.87
CA ALA A 245 0.58 1.09 23.44
C ALA A 245 1.29 1.90 22.36
N THR A 246 2.00 1.24 21.43
CA THR A 246 2.65 1.90 20.29
C THR A 246 1.64 2.60 19.38
N LEU A 247 0.50 1.97 19.07
CA LEU A 247 -0.54 2.57 18.23
C LEU A 247 -1.29 3.71 18.93
N ARG A 248 -1.35 3.72 20.27
CA ARG A 248 -1.85 4.87 21.02
C ARG A 248 -0.91 6.08 20.94
N GLU A 249 0.40 5.88 20.91
CA GLU A 249 1.37 6.96 20.71
C GLU A 249 1.22 7.59 19.32
N THR A 250 1.17 6.77 18.27
CA THR A 250 0.95 7.29 16.92
C THR A 250 -0.43 7.92 16.76
N GLY A 251 -1.45 7.34 17.38
CA GLY A 251 -2.80 7.89 17.37
C GLY A 251 -2.92 9.24 18.08
N ALA A 252 -2.21 9.44 19.19
CA ALA A 252 -2.17 10.73 19.87
C ALA A 252 -1.59 11.83 18.97
N TYR A 253 -0.54 11.51 18.19
CA TYR A 253 -0.01 12.43 17.19
C TYR A 253 -1.02 12.73 16.08
N LEU A 254 -1.65 11.71 15.51
CA LEU A 254 -2.62 11.88 14.41
C LEU A 254 -3.83 12.73 14.83
N ILE A 255 -4.34 12.49 16.05
CA ILE A 255 -5.42 13.30 16.64
C ILE A 255 -4.96 14.75 16.78
N ASN A 256 -3.76 14.99 17.31
CA ASN A 256 -3.23 16.35 17.47
C ASN A 256 -2.99 17.05 16.13
N ARG A 257 -2.46 16.35 15.13
CA ARG A 257 -2.06 16.91 13.83
C ARG A 257 -3.23 17.23 12.91
N TYR A 258 -4.29 16.41 12.95
CA TYR A 258 -5.40 16.45 12.00
C TYR A 258 -6.77 16.70 12.65
N ASP A 259 -6.81 17.00 13.96
CA ASP A 259 -8.04 17.20 14.72
C ASP A 259 -9.01 16.02 14.57
N LEU A 260 -8.47 14.80 14.55
CA LEU A 260 -9.28 13.59 14.43
C LEU A 260 -10.10 13.37 15.70
N ASN A 261 -11.32 12.87 15.54
CA ASN A 261 -12.13 12.44 16.67
C ASN A 261 -11.43 11.28 17.43
N PRO A 262 -11.12 11.41 18.73
CA PRO A 262 -10.40 10.37 19.47
C PRO A 262 -11.12 9.03 19.54
N SER A 263 -12.46 9.04 19.67
CA SER A 263 -13.25 7.80 19.75
C SER A 263 -13.28 7.08 18.41
N GLU A 264 -13.42 7.82 17.31
CA GLU A 264 -13.38 7.24 15.96
C GLU A 264 -11.99 6.70 15.63
N HIS A 265 -10.92 7.40 16.03
CA HIS A 265 -9.57 6.94 15.79
C HIS A 265 -9.22 5.70 16.63
N GLN A 266 -9.70 5.60 17.87
CA GLN A 266 -9.56 4.37 18.67
C GLN A 266 -10.28 3.19 18.01
N LYS A 267 -11.52 3.38 17.52
CA LYS A 267 -12.22 2.33 16.76
C LYS A 267 -11.47 1.91 15.50
N TYR A 268 -10.77 2.85 14.86
CA TYR A 268 -9.90 2.53 13.73
C TYR A 268 -8.72 1.66 14.18
N ILE A 269 -8.01 2.02 15.25
CA ILE A 269 -6.93 1.20 15.83
C ILE A 269 -7.43 -0.21 16.17
N ASP A 270 -8.56 -0.33 16.85
CA ASP A 270 -9.14 -1.62 17.25
C ASP A 270 -9.49 -2.47 16.01
N LYS A 271 -10.05 -1.84 14.96
CA LYS A 271 -10.30 -2.49 13.67
C LYS A 271 -8.99 -2.96 13.02
N ILE A 272 -7.94 -2.15 13.05
CA ILE A 272 -6.64 -2.51 12.46
C ILE A 272 -6.02 -3.71 13.19
N ILE A 273 -6.04 -3.72 14.52
CA ILE A 273 -5.55 -4.86 15.30
C ILE A 273 -6.39 -6.11 15.00
N GLY A 274 -7.72 -5.98 14.91
CA GLY A 274 -8.59 -7.09 14.52
C GLY A 274 -8.28 -7.67 13.14
N ARG A 275 -7.88 -6.84 12.17
CA ARG A 275 -7.40 -7.31 10.85
C ARG A 275 -6.15 -8.18 10.97
N PHE A 276 -5.21 -7.79 11.82
CA PHE A 276 -3.97 -8.53 12.05
C PHE A 276 -4.17 -9.85 12.80
N GLN A 277 -5.25 -10.00 13.57
CA GLN A 277 -5.60 -11.26 14.25
C GLN A 277 -6.22 -12.30 13.30
N ASN A 278 -6.41 -11.98 12.03
CA ASN A 278 -7.02 -12.88 11.07
C ASN A 278 -6.07 -14.02 10.65
N ALA A 279 -6.23 -15.18 11.29
CA ALA A 279 -5.44 -16.38 11.03
C ALA A 279 -5.54 -16.90 9.57
N HIS A 280 -6.61 -16.57 8.85
CA HIS A 280 -6.79 -16.97 7.44
C HIS A 280 -5.80 -16.28 6.49
N LEU A 281 -5.13 -15.22 6.93
CA LEU A 281 -4.09 -14.55 6.14
C LEU A 281 -2.75 -15.30 6.19
N ASN A 282 -2.51 -16.11 7.24
CA ASN A 282 -1.28 -16.87 7.48
C ASN A 282 0.00 -16.05 7.18
N ASP A 283 0.04 -14.84 7.74
CA ASP A 283 1.01 -13.83 7.35
C ASP A 283 2.29 -13.94 8.19
N GLY A 284 3.40 -14.37 7.59
CA GLY A 284 4.65 -14.67 8.31
C GLY A 284 5.38 -13.43 8.83
N VAL A 285 5.91 -13.49 10.06
CA VAL A 285 6.62 -12.36 10.69
C VAL A 285 7.87 -11.95 9.89
N THR A 286 8.58 -12.90 9.29
CA THR A 286 9.77 -12.62 8.47
C THR A 286 9.40 -11.93 7.16
N ARG A 287 8.28 -12.33 6.54
CA ARG A 287 7.73 -11.70 5.34
C ARG A 287 7.30 -10.28 5.62
N VAL A 288 6.58 -10.06 6.72
CA VAL A 288 6.12 -8.73 7.12
C VAL A 288 7.27 -7.87 7.59
N GLY A 289 8.26 -8.45 8.28
CA GLY A 289 9.46 -7.81 8.83
C GLY A 289 10.50 -7.39 7.80
N ARG A 290 10.49 -7.98 6.60
CA ARG A 290 11.47 -7.72 5.53
C ARG A 290 11.73 -6.24 5.18
N SER A 291 12.90 -5.96 4.62
CA SER A 291 13.39 -4.62 4.29
C SER A 291 13.42 -3.68 5.50
N PRO A 292 14.15 -4.04 6.59
CA PRO A 292 14.18 -3.25 7.80
C PRO A 292 14.86 -1.89 7.62
N ILE A 293 15.89 -1.78 6.78
CA ILE A 293 16.58 -0.50 6.51
C ILE A 293 15.58 0.52 5.94
N ARG A 294 14.78 0.12 4.96
CA ARG A 294 13.73 0.99 4.41
C ARG A 294 12.72 1.43 5.48
N LYS A 295 12.28 0.53 6.35
CA LYS A 295 11.27 0.81 7.39
C LYS A 295 11.80 1.62 8.57
N LEU A 296 13.11 1.53 8.82
CA LEU A 296 13.86 2.36 9.75
C LEU A 296 14.21 3.73 9.17
N GLY A 297 13.95 3.96 7.87
CA GLY A 297 14.19 5.25 7.24
C GLY A 297 13.44 6.41 7.94
N PRO A 298 14.00 7.63 7.90
CA PRO A 298 13.52 8.79 8.66
C PRO A 298 12.07 9.20 8.34
N GLU A 299 11.61 8.91 7.12
CA GLU A 299 10.29 9.29 6.61
C GLU A 299 9.28 8.13 6.60
N ASP A 300 9.65 6.93 7.06
CA ASP A 300 8.80 5.73 7.05
C ASP A 300 8.13 5.50 8.43
N ARG A 301 7.50 4.33 8.58
CA ARG A 301 6.48 3.98 9.59
C ARG A 301 6.95 3.89 11.04
N LEU A 302 8.24 4.03 11.34
CA LEU A 302 8.75 3.92 12.72
C LEU A 302 9.40 5.22 13.20
N VAL A 303 10.42 5.69 12.48
CA VAL A 303 11.20 6.87 12.89
C VAL A 303 10.40 8.16 12.72
N ARG A 304 9.69 8.33 11.61
CA ARG A 304 8.85 9.50 11.37
C ARG A 304 7.81 9.70 12.47
N PRO A 305 6.95 8.72 12.83
CA PRO A 305 5.97 8.93 13.89
C PRO A 305 6.62 9.25 15.24
N ALA A 306 7.76 8.63 15.56
CA ALA A 306 8.46 8.89 16.81
C ALA A 306 9.00 10.34 16.89
N LEU A 307 9.64 10.81 15.81
CA LEU A 307 10.11 12.19 15.70
C LEU A 307 8.96 13.20 15.75
N GLN A 308 7.84 12.89 15.10
CA GLN A 308 6.66 13.76 15.08
C GLN A 308 5.97 13.82 16.44
N ALA A 309 5.83 12.70 17.14
CA ALA A 309 5.35 12.66 18.52
C ALA A 309 6.26 13.46 19.45
N GLN A 310 7.58 13.29 19.35
CA GLN A 310 8.56 14.09 20.12
C GLN A 310 8.39 15.60 19.87
N LYS A 311 8.30 16.03 18.61
CA LYS A 311 8.11 17.45 18.24
C LYS A 311 6.80 18.03 18.79
N ALA A 312 5.77 17.20 18.91
CA ALA A 312 4.48 17.56 19.49
C ALA A 312 4.44 17.48 21.04
N GLY A 313 5.55 17.09 21.69
CA GLY A 313 5.60 16.91 23.15
C GLY A 313 4.79 15.69 23.64
N LEU A 314 4.57 14.70 22.77
CA LEU A 314 3.84 13.46 23.06
C LEU A 314 4.81 12.32 23.38
N SER A 315 4.31 11.24 23.99
CA SER A 315 5.09 10.03 24.25
C SER A 315 5.48 9.33 22.94
N TYR A 316 6.71 8.82 22.91
CA TYR A 316 7.27 8.01 21.83
C TYR A 316 8.06 6.80 22.36
N THR A 317 7.85 6.44 23.63
CA THR A 317 8.63 5.39 24.32
C THR A 317 8.40 4.02 23.71
N ASN A 318 7.14 3.70 23.37
CA ASN A 318 6.78 2.41 22.78
C ASN A 318 7.21 2.34 21.30
N LEU A 319 7.20 3.46 20.59
CA LEU A 319 7.82 3.58 19.26
C LEU A 319 9.34 3.37 19.33
N ALA A 320 10.03 3.97 20.30
CA ALA A 320 11.46 3.76 20.49
C ALA A 320 11.80 2.28 20.77
N LYS A 321 10.99 1.60 21.58
CA LYS A 321 11.12 0.15 21.82
C LYS A 321 10.85 -0.68 20.55
N ALA A 322 9.88 -0.29 19.73
CA ALA A 322 9.64 -0.96 18.45
C ALA A 322 10.78 -0.74 17.44
N ILE A 323 11.40 0.44 17.42
CA ILE A 323 12.60 0.72 16.62
C ILE A 323 13.77 -0.14 17.12
N ALA A 324 13.95 -0.26 18.44
CA ALA A 324 14.95 -1.17 19.02
C ALA A 324 14.72 -2.62 18.61
N ALA A 325 13.47 -3.11 18.64
CA ALA A 325 13.14 -4.46 18.16
C ALA A 325 13.42 -4.64 16.67
N ALA A 326 13.17 -3.61 15.84
CA ALA A 326 13.49 -3.63 14.41
C ALA A 326 14.99 -3.72 14.13
N LEU A 327 15.83 -3.11 14.97
CA LEU A 327 17.29 -3.20 14.88
C LEU A 327 17.82 -4.61 15.19
N MET A 328 17.07 -5.41 15.95
CA MET A 328 17.42 -6.79 16.29
C MET A 328 16.88 -7.83 15.28
N PHE A 329 16.30 -7.39 14.17
CA PHE A 329 15.78 -8.29 13.14
C PHE A 329 16.95 -8.89 12.30
N ASP A 330 17.29 -10.16 12.57
CA ASP A 330 18.40 -10.90 11.93
C ASP A 330 17.89 -12.02 11.00
N ASN A 331 17.02 -11.69 10.05
CA ASN A 331 16.58 -12.67 9.06
C ASN A 331 17.63 -12.83 7.93
N ARG A 332 18.33 -13.97 7.89
CA ARG A 332 19.40 -14.24 6.91
C ARG A 332 18.92 -14.35 5.45
N GLU A 333 17.62 -14.53 5.23
CA GLU A 333 17.03 -14.56 3.89
C GLU A 333 16.70 -13.17 3.33
N ASP A 334 16.87 -12.10 4.13
CA ASP A 334 16.62 -10.73 3.74
C ASP A 334 17.94 -9.93 3.66
N GLU A 335 18.30 -9.49 2.45
CA GLU A 335 19.53 -8.74 2.18
C GLU A 335 19.63 -7.45 3.01
N GLU A 336 18.52 -6.75 3.25
CA GLU A 336 18.52 -5.54 4.08
C GLU A 336 18.70 -5.87 5.56
N ALA A 337 18.20 -7.02 6.03
CA ALA A 337 18.41 -7.46 7.41
C ALA A 337 19.87 -7.88 7.63
N VAL A 338 20.46 -8.65 6.71
CA VAL A 338 21.89 -9.01 6.76
C VAL A 338 22.75 -7.75 6.80
N LYS A 339 22.51 -6.80 5.88
CA LYS A 339 23.24 -5.52 5.85
C LYS A 339 23.08 -4.72 7.15
N LEU A 340 21.87 -4.70 7.71
CA LEU A 340 21.60 -4.01 8.97
C LEU A 340 22.43 -4.62 10.12
N GLN A 341 22.44 -5.95 10.24
CA GLN A 341 23.21 -6.64 11.28
C GLN A 341 24.72 -6.45 11.09
N ASP A 342 25.23 -6.48 9.86
CA ASP A 342 26.65 -6.20 9.56
C ASP A 342 27.02 -4.77 10.01
N MET A 343 26.18 -3.76 9.71
CA MET A 343 26.41 -2.38 10.16
C MET A 343 26.44 -2.25 11.68
N ILE A 344 25.55 -2.95 12.40
CA ILE A 344 25.51 -2.97 13.87
C ILE A 344 26.78 -3.65 14.42
N GLN A 345 27.19 -4.78 13.85
CA GLN A 345 28.36 -5.52 14.30
C GLN A 345 29.67 -4.73 14.10
N GLU A 346 29.80 -4.05 12.97
CA GLU A 346 31.02 -3.30 12.62
C GLU A 346 31.12 -1.96 13.33
N ASN A 347 30.00 -1.22 13.46
CA ASN A 347 30.02 0.19 13.84
C ASN A 347 29.13 0.51 15.07
N GLY A 348 28.33 -0.44 15.54
CA GLY A 348 27.42 -0.27 16.67
C GLY A 348 26.07 0.35 16.30
N VAL A 349 25.13 0.26 17.24
CA VAL A 349 23.75 0.73 17.04
C VAL A 349 23.67 2.25 16.80
N ALA A 350 24.47 3.06 17.49
CA ALA A 350 24.48 4.51 17.33
C ALA A 350 24.80 4.93 15.88
N TYR A 351 25.74 4.25 15.23
CA TYR A 351 26.07 4.49 13.83
C TYR A 351 24.87 4.21 12.91
N VAL A 352 24.15 3.10 13.15
CA VAL A 352 22.95 2.76 12.37
C VAL A 352 21.82 3.78 12.58
N LEU A 353 21.62 4.25 13.81
CA LEU A 353 20.64 5.31 14.08
C LEU A 353 20.94 6.58 13.29
N LYS A 354 22.22 6.93 13.15
CA LYS A 354 22.61 8.07 12.33
C LYS A 354 22.41 7.83 10.84
N GLU A 355 22.99 6.77 10.30
CA GLU A 355 23.06 6.56 8.85
C GLU A 355 21.74 6.05 8.24
N VAL A 356 20.99 5.22 8.96
CA VAL A 356 19.73 4.64 8.47
C VAL A 356 18.54 5.46 8.94
N CYS A 357 18.49 5.81 10.23
CA CYS A 357 17.35 6.50 10.81
C CYS A 357 17.45 8.04 10.68
N GLY A 358 18.61 8.59 10.31
CA GLY A 358 18.81 10.04 10.25
C GLY A 358 18.79 10.72 11.63
N LEU A 359 19.13 9.97 12.69
CA LEU A 359 19.11 10.45 14.07
C LEU A 359 20.53 10.73 14.57
N GLU A 360 20.87 11.99 14.83
CA GLU A 360 22.15 12.35 15.44
C GLU A 360 22.23 11.86 16.91
N ASP A 361 23.44 11.59 17.39
CA ASP A 361 23.70 11.08 18.76
C ASP A 361 23.14 11.98 19.87
N SER A 362 22.99 13.27 19.59
CA SER A 362 22.41 14.24 20.52
C SER A 362 20.88 14.14 20.65
N SER A 363 20.21 13.41 19.74
CA SER A 363 18.76 13.24 19.71
C SER A 363 18.25 12.49 20.93
N GLU A 364 17.23 13.04 21.59
CA GLU A 364 16.54 12.36 22.69
C GLU A 364 15.90 11.04 22.25
N LEU A 365 15.37 10.97 21.03
CA LEU A 365 14.86 9.73 20.45
C LEU A 365 15.98 8.69 20.28
N ALA A 366 17.17 9.08 19.81
CA ALA A 366 18.29 8.15 19.67
C ALA A 366 18.70 7.54 21.01
N LYS A 367 18.78 8.38 22.06
CA LYS A 367 19.09 7.93 23.43
C LYS A 367 18.03 6.97 23.98
N GLU A 368 16.75 7.27 23.78
CA GLU A 368 15.68 6.37 24.23
C GLU A 368 15.71 5.05 23.45
N ILE A 369 15.97 5.05 22.14
CA ILE A 369 16.11 3.81 21.35
C ILE A 369 17.27 2.96 21.87
N LEU A 370 18.45 3.56 22.12
CA LEU A 370 19.60 2.83 22.67
C LEU A 370 19.29 2.19 24.02
N LYS A 371 18.63 2.94 24.91
CA LYS A 371 18.18 2.43 26.21
C LYS A 371 17.20 1.26 26.06
N GLN A 372 16.27 1.33 25.11
CA GLN A 372 15.33 0.22 24.85
C GLN A 372 16.05 -0.99 24.22
N TYR A 373 17.02 -0.76 23.34
CA TYR A 373 17.84 -1.80 22.74
C TYR A 373 18.63 -2.57 23.80
N GLU A 374 19.33 -1.89 24.70
CA GLU A 374 20.05 -2.51 25.83
C GLU A 374 19.12 -3.27 26.79
N ALA A 375 17.86 -2.84 26.90
CA ALA A 375 16.86 -3.51 27.74
C ALA A 375 16.33 -4.79 27.08
N LEU A 376 16.32 -4.88 25.75
CA LEU A 376 15.89 -6.06 25.00
C LEU A 376 17.00 -7.11 24.84
N GLU A 377 18.28 -6.73 25.00
CA GLU A 377 19.41 -7.69 24.99
C GLU A 377 19.54 -8.50 26.30
N LYS A 378 18.90 -8.05 27.38
CA LYS A 378 18.95 -8.68 28.72
C LYS A 378 17.82 -9.67 28.90
#